data_AF-A0A1V5TQN3-F1
#
_entry.id   AF-A0A1V5TQN3-F1
#
_cell.length_a   1.000
_cell.length_b   1.000
_cell.length_c   1.000
_cell.angle_alpha   90.00
_cell.angle_beta   90.00
_cell.angle_gamma   90.00
#
_symmetry.space_group_name_H-M   'P 1'
#
loop_
_entity.id
_entity.type
_entity.pdbx_description
1 polymer ?
#
loop_
_entity_poly.entity_id
_entity_poly.type
_entity_poly.pdbx_seq_one_letter_code
_entity_poly.pdbx_strand_id
1 'polypeptide(L)'
;MKNIILNFILCLLFLFGCSDREQYSGINDPGVSGFFKEINGSISGELNLSDSPFLVTEDIIVDSGKSLKINPGVEIFFSEGTKLIVKGELNISGSRTYNIFFAAYDKNKKWRGINIIDADKKAKIDFLDIKDVNADSIGNEASILIVNSEADIFHSFFYQNSAYVAGALGILNSTVQIINNVFRDNHAVYYIGAIYAEHSDIKIINNTFYNNYGYNRCGGVLIDNPVKTNIQNNIFFKNYSRNNLNHFTYVSQDSSTLTEQYNFFAFGNMDPLFFDQDYLTLYYLSPCKDAGNPDPVFNDFNGSRNDQGAYGGPGGNW
;
A
#
# COMPACT_ATOMS: atom_id res chain seq x y z
N MET A 1 -24.06 -66.37 -18.78
CA MET A 1 -24.77 -65.26 -19.45
C MET A 1 -24.51 -63.99 -18.66
N LYS A 2 -23.87 -63.01 -19.31
CA LYS A 2 -23.67 -61.60 -18.94
C LYS A 2 -22.83 -61.26 -17.69
N ASN A 3 -21.56 -60.97 -17.98
CA ASN A 3 -20.68 -60.08 -17.23
C ASN A 3 -21.27 -58.66 -17.16
N ILE A 4 -21.25 -58.04 -15.98
CA ILE A 4 -21.32 -56.58 -15.83
C ILE A 4 -20.01 -56.15 -15.17
N ILE A 5 -19.10 -55.66 -15.99
CA ILE A 5 -17.87 -55.00 -15.56
C ILE A 5 -18.28 -53.57 -15.18
N LEU A 6 -18.24 -53.24 -13.89
CA LEU A 6 -18.41 -51.89 -13.41
C LEU A 6 -17.06 -51.17 -13.58
N ASN A 7 -16.92 -50.40 -14.64
CA ASN A 7 -15.79 -49.49 -14.87
C ASN A 7 -15.77 -48.43 -13.77
N PHE A 8 -14.87 -48.58 -12.79
CA PHE A 8 -14.47 -47.48 -11.92
C PHE A 8 -13.46 -46.62 -12.70
N ILE A 9 -13.95 -45.58 -13.39
CA ILE A 9 -13.12 -44.47 -13.82
C ILE A 9 -12.75 -43.72 -12.55
N LEU A 10 -11.53 -43.96 -12.06
CA LEU A 10 -10.91 -43.14 -11.04
C LEU A 10 -10.57 -41.80 -11.70
N CYS A 11 -11.52 -40.85 -11.67
CA CYS A 11 -11.22 -39.46 -11.96
C CYS A 11 -10.21 -38.98 -10.92
N LEU A 12 -8.92 -38.89 -11.30
CA LEU A 12 -7.98 -37.98 -10.68
C LEU A 12 -8.53 -36.55 -10.89
N LEU A 13 -9.41 -36.12 -9.98
CA LEU A 13 -9.65 -34.72 -9.73
C LEU A 13 -8.36 -34.18 -9.11
N PHE A 14 -7.53 -33.56 -9.95
CA PHE A 14 -6.49 -32.65 -9.50
C PHE A 14 -7.14 -31.63 -8.57
N LEU A 15 -6.83 -31.74 -7.28
CA LEU A 15 -7.08 -30.71 -6.28
C LEU A 15 -6.14 -29.51 -6.57
N PHE A 16 -6.42 -28.76 -7.63
CA PHE A 16 -5.88 -27.40 -7.82
C PHE A 16 -6.80 -26.38 -7.13
N GLY A 17 -7.13 -26.64 -5.86
CA GLY A 17 -8.04 -25.78 -5.08
C GLY A 17 -7.57 -25.54 -3.65
N CYS A 18 -6.30 -25.82 -3.35
CA CYS A 18 -5.78 -25.73 -1.99
C CYS A 18 -4.29 -25.31 -1.98
N SER A 19 -3.93 -24.26 -2.71
CA SER A 19 -2.62 -23.61 -2.54
C SER A 19 -2.67 -22.33 -1.70
N ASP A 20 -3.82 -21.66 -1.61
CA ASP A 20 -3.89 -20.34 -0.94
C ASP A 20 -4.08 -20.41 0.58
N ARG A 21 -4.27 -21.62 1.13
CA ARG A 21 -4.64 -21.81 2.53
C ARG A 21 -3.47 -21.79 3.52
N GLU A 22 -2.22 -21.86 3.05
CA GLU A 22 -1.06 -22.11 3.91
C GLU A 22 -0.05 -20.96 4.03
N GLN A 23 -0.25 -19.81 3.34
CA GLN A 23 0.78 -18.76 3.30
C GLN A 23 0.54 -17.52 4.17
N TYR A 24 -0.63 -17.36 4.78
CA TYR A 24 -0.95 -16.17 5.57
C TYR A 24 -0.88 -16.46 7.08
N SER A 25 0.33 -16.72 7.59
CA SER A 25 0.60 -16.41 9.01
C SER A 25 0.60 -14.88 9.12
N GLY A 26 -0.08 -14.28 10.10
CA GLY A 26 -0.19 -12.81 10.25
C GLY A 26 1.13 -12.06 10.05
N ILE A 27 1.07 -10.75 9.73
CA ILE A 27 2.26 -9.93 9.45
C ILE A 27 3.25 -10.07 10.62
N ASN A 28 4.23 -10.95 10.45
CA ASN A 28 5.25 -11.23 11.46
C ASN A 28 6.35 -10.22 11.20
N ASP A 29 6.38 -9.16 12.01
CA ASP A 29 7.48 -8.21 11.94
C ASP A 29 8.80 -8.97 12.14
N PRO A 30 9.80 -8.77 11.26
CA PRO A 30 11.11 -9.34 11.50
C PRO A 30 11.63 -8.84 12.84
N GLY A 31 12.10 -9.76 13.67
CA GLY A 31 12.63 -9.42 14.98
C GLY A 31 13.86 -8.50 14.83
N VAL A 32 13.93 -7.45 15.66
CA VAL A 32 15.12 -6.60 15.76
C VAL A 32 16.21 -7.37 16.53
N SER A 33 16.85 -8.33 15.87
CA SER A 33 17.91 -9.14 16.45
C SER A 33 18.95 -9.50 15.40
N GLY A 34 20.22 -9.21 15.66
CA GLY A 34 21.32 -9.57 14.75
C GLY A 34 22.39 -8.50 14.65
N PHE A 35 23.33 -8.72 13.73
CA PHE A 35 24.30 -7.72 13.30
C PHE A 35 23.70 -6.94 12.14
N PHE A 36 23.64 -5.62 12.28
CA PHE A 36 23.13 -4.73 11.24
C PHE A 36 24.27 -4.18 10.39
N LYS A 37 24.02 -4.01 9.09
CA LYS A 37 24.88 -3.18 8.25
C LYS A 37 24.43 -1.74 8.34
N GLU A 38 25.25 -0.88 8.94
CA GLU A 38 24.94 0.54 9.07
C GLU A 38 25.01 1.26 7.73
N ILE A 39 24.03 2.13 7.47
CA ILE A 39 23.97 3.04 6.32
C ILE A 39 23.57 4.44 6.79
N ASN A 40 24.14 5.48 6.17
CA ASN A 40 23.90 6.89 6.48
C ASN A 40 24.36 7.78 5.31
N GLY A 41 23.92 9.03 5.30
CA GLY A 41 24.36 10.04 4.34
C GLY A 41 23.92 9.74 2.90
N SER A 42 24.70 10.23 1.92
CA SER A 42 24.41 9.99 0.50
C SER A 42 24.63 8.52 0.14
N ILE A 43 23.61 7.86 -0.41
CA ILE A 43 23.64 6.46 -0.82
C ILE A 43 23.19 6.27 -2.27
N SER A 44 23.72 5.22 -2.91
CA SER A 44 23.33 4.79 -4.26
C SER A 44 23.77 3.34 -4.50
N GLY A 45 23.30 2.72 -5.57
CA GLY A 45 23.59 1.32 -5.91
C GLY A 45 22.47 0.39 -5.46
N GLU A 46 22.82 -0.83 -5.08
CA GLU A 46 21.85 -1.87 -4.71
C GLU A 46 22.00 -2.31 -3.26
N LEU A 47 20.89 -2.43 -2.53
CA LEU A 47 20.81 -3.12 -1.25
C LEU A 47 20.29 -4.54 -1.46
N ASN A 48 20.98 -5.53 -0.90
CA ASN A 48 20.76 -6.95 -1.13
C ASN A 48 20.43 -7.70 0.16
N LEU A 49 19.65 -8.77 0.05
CA LEU A 49 19.29 -9.64 1.18
C LEU A 49 20.51 -10.18 1.93
N SER A 50 21.62 -10.46 1.23
CA SER A 50 22.86 -10.97 1.85
C SER A 50 23.52 -10.00 2.83
N ASP A 51 23.17 -8.71 2.74
CA ASP A 51 23.66 -7.63 3.60
C ASP A 51 22.61 -7.19 4.65
N SER A 52 21.42 -7.77 4.59
CA SER A 52 20.29 -7.45 5.46
C SER A 52 20.43 -8.14 6.83
N PRO A 53 19.96 -7.55 7.94
CA PRO A 53 19.25 -6.27 8.03
C PRO A 53 20.17 -5.03 7.97
N PHE A 54 19.65 -3.94 7.43
CA PHE A 54 20.31 -2.63 7.43
C PHE A 54 19.82 -1.78 8.60
N LEU A 55 20.71 -0.95 9.16
CA LEU A 55 20.37 0.05 10.16
C LEU A 55 20.72 1.45 9.65
N VAL A 56 19.71 2.31 9.56
CA VAL A 56 19.86 3.72 9.24
C VAL A 56 20.16 4.48 10.53
N THR A 57 21.37 5.01 10.64
CA THR A 57 21.85 5.72 11.85
C THR A 57 21.75 7.24 11.73
N GLU A 58 21.75 7.76 10.51
CA GLU A 58 21.47 9.16 10.15
C GLU A 58 20.62 9.19 8.87
N ASP A 59 20.04 10.35 8.51
CA ASP A 59 19.28 10.48 7.27
C ASP A 59 20.07 9.94 6.06
N ILE A 60 19.41 9.10 5.25
CA ILE A 60 19.96 8.59 4.00
C ILE A 60 19.36 9.38 2.83
N ILE A 61 20.20 9.71 1.86
CA ILE A 61 19.84 10.59 0.74
C ILE A 61 20.22 9.92 -0.58
N VAL A 62 19.25 9.77 -1.49
CA VAL A 62 19.51 9.44 -2.89
C VAL A 62 19.59 10.75 -3.66
N ASP A 63 20.81 11.21 -3.92
CA ASP A 63 21.06 12.47 -4.63
C ASP A 63 20.55 12.43 -6.09
N SER A 64 20.28 13.61 -6.65
CA SER A 64 19.94 13.73 -8.08
C SER A 64 21.04 13.11 -8.95
N GLY A 65 20.63 12.42 -10.01
CA GLY A 65 21.47 11.66 -10.91
C GLY A 65 21.98 10.33 -10.34
N LYS A 66 21.57 9.95 -9.12
CA LYS A 66 21.87 8.66 -8.50
C LYS A 66 20.62 7.78 -8.45
N SER A 67 20.84 6.49 -8.35
CA SER A 67 19.77 5.51 -8.15
C SER A 67 20.06 4.64 -6.94
N LEU A 68 18.99 4.32 -6.20
CA LEU A 68 19.00 3.32 -5.14
C LEU A 68 17.97 2.25 -5.48
N LYS A 69 18.44 1.02 -5.59
CA LYS A 69 17.61 -0.16 -5.78
C LYS A 69 17.62 -1.00 -4.51
N ILE A 70 16.45 -1.44 -4.07
CA ILE A 70 16.28 -2.28 -2.90
C ILE A 70 15.67 -3.59 -3.41
N ASN A 71 16.46 -4.66 -3.31
CA ASN A 71 16.11 -5.97 -3.85
C ASN A 71 15.21 -6.77 -2.87
N PRO A 72 14.51 -7.82 -3.33
CA PRO A 72 13.54 -8.56 -2.51
C PRO A 72 14.11 -9.08 -1.19
N GLY A 73 13.29 -9.03 -0.13
CA GLY A 73 13.62 -9.55 1.20
C GLY A 73 14.49 -8.63 2.06
N VAL A 74 14.89 -7.46 1.56
CA VAL A 74 15.69 -6.51 2.35
C VAL A 74 14.85 -5.92 3.47
N GLU A 75 15.37 -6.01 4.69
CA GLU A 75 14.89 -5.33 5.88
C GLU A 75 15.77 -4.11 6.19
N ILE A 76 15.12 -2.96 6.41
CA ILE A 76 15.76 -1.70 6.79
C ILE A 76 15.09 -1.14 8.04
N PHE A 77 15.88 -0.98 9.09
CA PHE A 77 15.45 -0.39 10.35
C PHE A 77 16.00 1.03 10.48
N PHE A 78 15.16 1.94 10.96
CA PHE A 78 15.48 3.36 11.07
C PHE A 78 15.63 3.77 12.53
N SER A 79 16.76 4.39 12.86
CA SER A 79 16.96 5.00 14.19
C SER A 79 16.00 6.17 14.40
N GLU A 80 15.80 6.54 15.67
CA GLU A 80 14.91 7.64 16.07
C GLU A 80 15.14 8.91 15.22
N GLY A 81 14.08 9.43 14.62
CA GLY A 81 14.13 10.70 13.89
C GLY A 81 14.82 10.66 12.52
N THR A 82 15.31 9.50 12.07
CA THR A 82 15.92 9.35 10.74
C THR A 82 14.88 9.15 9.63
N LYS A 83 15.21 9.52 8.40
CA LYS A 83 14.37 9.35 7.20
C LYS A 83 15.19 8.98 5.95
N LEU A 84 14.47 8.53 4.93
CA LEU A 84 14.98 8.42 3.56
C LEU A 84 14.54 9.64 2.74
N ILE A 85 15.48 10.33 2.10
CA ILE A 85 15.22 11.45 1.20
C ILE A 85 15.63 11.05 -0.22
N VAL A 86 14.74 11.22 -1.19
CA VAL A 86 14.95 10.82 -2.58
C VAL A 86 14.82 12.05 -3.48
N LYS A 87 15.93 12.40 -4.13
CA LYS A 87 16.03 13.40 -5.21
C LYS A 87 16.45 12.78 -6.54
N GLY A 88 17.02 11.58 -6.51
CA GLY A 88 17.33 10.75 -7.67
C GLY A 88 16.23 9.70 -7.93
N GLU A 89 16.64 8.49 -8.29
CA GLU A 89 15.76 7.35 -8.54
C GLU A 89 15.69 6.40 -7.33
N LEU A 90 14.47 6.11 -6.84
CA LEU A 90 14.22 5.04 -5.89
C LEU A 90 13.48 3.89 -6.57
N ASN A 91 14.03 2.68 -6.45
CA ASN A 91 13.41 1.46 -6.95
C ASN A 91 13.36 0.39 -5.86
N ILE A 92 12.22 0.26 -5.21
CA ILE A 92 11.89 -0.83 -4.29
C ILE A 92 11.14 -1.88 -5.11
N SER A 93 11.75 -3.06 -5.28
CA SER A 93 11.18 -4.15 -6.06
C SER A 93 11.24 -5.45 -5.27
N GLY A 94 10.27 -5.65 -4.38
CA GLY A 94 10.08 -6.89 -3.65
C GLY A 94 9.30 -7.93 -4.46
N SER A 95 8.76 -8.93 -3.78
CA SER A 95 7.91 -9.97 -4.38
C SER A 95 6.96 -10.55 -3.34
N ARG A 96 5.89 -11.21 -3.76
CA ARG A 96 4.93 -11.93 -2.89
C ARG A 96 5.57 -12.82 -1.83
N THR A 97 6.71 -13.45 -2.14
CA THR A 97 7.43 -14.32 -1.21
C THR A 97 8.48 -13.60 -0.37
N TYR A 98 8.93 -12.43 -0.81
CA TYR A 98 10.02 -11.68 -0.21
C TYR A 98 9.69 -10.18 -0.28
N ASN A 99 8.79 -9.74 0.59
CA ASN A 99 8.51 -8.33 0.80
C ASN A 99 9.77 -7.61 1.30
N ILE A 100 9.84 -6.31 1.05
CA ILE A 100 10.85 -5.42 1.59
C ILE A 100 10.24 -4.75 2.82
N PHE A 101 10.98 -4.63 3.91
CA PHE A 101 10.45 -4.20 5.20
C PHE A 101 11.14 -2.94 5.72
N PHE A 102 10.37 -1.88 5.98
CA PHE A 102 10.85 -0.61 6.52
C PHE A 102 10.13 -0.30 7.84
N ALA A 103 10.89 -0.19 8.93
CA ALA A 103 10.32 0.11 10.25
C ALA A 103 11.28 0.87 11.17
N ALA A 104 10.77 1.33 12.32
CA ALA A 104 11.59 1.85 13.40
C ALA A 104 12.49 0.75 13.99
N TYR A 105 13.74 1.09 14.31
CA TYR A 105 14.65 0.18 15.03
C TYR A 105 14.18 -0.10 16.46
N ASP A 106 13.71 0.93 17.17
CA ASP A 106 13.01 0.78 18.45
C ASP A 106 11.56 1.22 18.22
N LYS A 107 10.61 0.30 18.38
CA LYS A 107 9.17 0.56 18.19
C LYS A 107 8.61 1.71 19.05
N ASN A 108 9.29 2.07 20.13
CA ASN A 108 8.91 3.21 20.98
C ASN A 108 9.50 4.54 20.49
N LYS A 109 10.46 4.47 19.56
CA LYS A 109 11.21 5.60 19.00
C LYS A 109 11.08 5.59 17.48
N LYS A 110 10.12 6.35 17.02
CA LYS A 110 9.67 6.26 15.63
C LYS A 110 10.59 7.03 14.67
N TRP A 111 10.54 6.61 13.41
CA TRP A 111 11.29 7.20 12.32
C TRP A 111 10.39 8.11 11.48
N ARG A 112 11.01 8.86 10.56
CA ARG A 112 10.42 10.00 9.88
C ARG A 112 9.93 9.72 8.46
N GLY A 113 9.89 8.45 8.05
CA GLY A 113 9.32 8.03 6.77
C GLY A 113 10.23 8.29 5.56
N ILE A 114 9.60 8.35 4.38
CA ILE A 114 10.26 8.52 3.09
C ILE A 114 9.80 9.84 2.46
N ASN A 115 10.73 10.69 2.05
CA ASN A 115 10.46 11.94 1.35
C ASN A 115 11.00 11.85 -0.08
N ILE A 116 10.12 11.77 -1.07
CA ILE A 116 10.43 11.84 -2.51
C ILE A 116 10.14 13.27 -2.95
N ILE A 117 11.17 14.09 -3.09
CA ILE A 117 11.03 15.55 -3.28
C ILE A 117 11.92 15.98 -4.44
N ASP A 118 11.31 16.61 -5.45
CA ASP A 118 11.98 17.04 -6.67
C ASP A 118 12.82 15.92 -7.31
N ALA A 119 12.28 14.69 -7.30
CA ALA A 119 12.97 13.52 -7.82
C ALA A 119 13.11 13.60 -9.35
N ASP A 120 14.34 13.45 -9.86
CA ASP A 120 14.62 13.56 -11.29
C ASP A 120 14.24 12.31 -12.12
N LYS A 121 13.82 11.24 -11.43
CA LYS A 121 13.29 10.01 -12.00
C LYS A 121 12.06 9.56 -11.22
N LYS A 122 11.12 8.93 -11.94
CA LYS A 122 9.94 8.30 -11.35
C LYS A 122 10.36 7.21 -10.35
N ALA A 123 9.85 7.28 -9.13
CA ALA A 123 10.06 6.26 -8.13
C ALA A 123 9.18 5.02 -8.37
N LYS A 124 9.68 3.84 -8.01
CA LYS A 124 8.91 2.60 -7.96
C LYS A 124 8.92 2.04 -6.54
N ILE A 125 7.74 1.75 -6.00
CA ILE A 125 7.54 1.09 -4.72
C ILE A 125 6.64 -0.12 -4.97
N ASP A 126 7.15 -1.32 -4.76
CA ASP A 126 6.47 -2.56 -5.09
C ASP A 126 6.83 -3.63 -4.04
N PHE A 127 5.82 -4.22 -3.39
CA PHE A 127 5.98 -5.13 -2.24
C PHE A 127 6.78 -4.55 -1.07
N LEU A 128 6.42 -3.33 -0.66
CA LEU A 128 6.93 -2.67 0.54
C LEU A 128 5.97 -2.84 1.71
N ASP A 129 6.49 -3.30 2.85
CA ASP A 129 5.85 -3.22 4.15
C ASP A 129 6.46 -2.03 4.90
N ILE A 130 5.68 -0.97 5.08
CA ILE A 130 6.12 0.25 5.77
C ILE A 130 5.28 0.51 7.02
N LYS A 131 5.96 0.57 8.17
CA LYS A 131 5.32 0.74 9.47
C LYS A 131 6.10 1.62 10.45
N ASP A 132 5.46 1.91 11.57
CA ASP A 132 6.03 2.62 12.73
C ASP A 132 6.59 4.01 12.39
N VAL A 133 6.12 4.62 11.29
CA VAL A 133 6.43 6.02 11.01
C VAL A 133 5.67 6.91 11.99
N ASN A 134 6.34 7.94 12.49
CA ASN A 134 5.69 9.05 13.17
C ASN A 134 6.32 10.37 12.75
N ALA A 135 5.55 11.04 11.92
CA ALA A 135 5.83 12.36 11.39
C ALA A 135 5.01 13.42 12.16
N ASP A 136 4.93 13.34 13.49
CA ASP A 136 4.10 14.24 14.30
C ASP A 136 4.74 15.64 14.52
N SER A 137 5.90 15.92 13.89
CA SER A 137 6.56 17.24 13.92
C SER A 137 6.33 18.02 12.63
N ILE A 138 6.23 19.36 12.75
CA ILE A 138 6.17 20.31 11.64
C ILE A 138 7.33 20.03 10.67
N GLY A 139 7.04 19.53 9.47
CA GLY A 139 8.02 19.26 8.41
C GLY A 139 7.90 17.92 7.70
N ASN A 140 7.21 16.93 8.28
CA ASN A 140 6.83 15.70 7.58
C ASN A 140 5.31 15.53 7.64
N GLU A 141 4.67 15.52 6.48
CA GLU A 141 3.21 15.57 6.39
C GLU A 141 2.60 14.17 6.32
N ALA A 142 3.38 13.15 5.97
CA ALA A 142 2.94 11.78 5.78
C ALA A 142 4.07 10.76 6.00
N SER A 143 3.72 9.47 5.95
CA SER A 143 4.70 8.38 6.06
C SER A 143 5.55 8.21 4.81
N ILE A 144 4.93 8.40 3.64
CA ILE A 144 5.63 8.75 2.42
C ILE A 144 5.09 10.09 1.92
N LEU A 145 5.98 11.07 1.81
CA LEU A 145 5.70 12.38 1.23
C LEU A 145 6.27 12.44 -0.19
N ILE A 146 5.44 12.79 -1.17
CA ILE A 146 5.79 12.88 -2.59
C ILE A 146 5.49 14.30 -3.07
N VAL A 147 6.51 15.04 -3.50
CA VAL A 147 6.40 16.45 -3.89
C VAL A 147 7.12 16.70 -5.21
N ASN A 148 6.44 17.34 -6.16
CA ASN A 148 6.98 17.67 -7.49
C ASN A 148 7.64 16.46 -8.18
N SER A 149 7.03 15.27 -8.03
CA SER A 149 7.66 14.00 -8.42
C SER A 149 6.65 13.05 -9.07
N GLU A 150 7.17 11.97 -9.65
CA GLU A 150 6.34 10.86 -10.15
C GLU A 150 6.62 9.60 -9.33
N ALA A 151 5.58 8.80 -9.05
CA ALA A 151 5.74 7.52 -8.36
C ALA A 151 4.70 6.47 -8.77
N ASP A 152 5.15 5.23 -8.82
CA ASP A 152 4.32 4.04 -8.98
C ASP A 152 4.38 3.21 -7.68
N ILE A 153 3.23 2.96 -7.04
CA ILE A 153 3.12 2.28 -5.75
C ILE A 153 2.17 1.08 -5.88
N PHE A 154 2.71 -0.13 -5.69
CA PHE A 154 2.03 -1.39 -5.92
C PHE A 154 2.24 -2.41 -4.80
N HIS A 155 1.27 -3.30 -4.59
CA HIS A 155 1.39 -4.52 -3.77
C HIS A 155 1.99 -4.29 -2.37
N SER A 156 1.76 -3.12 -1.78
CA SER A 156 2.44 -2.68 -0.57
C SER A 156 1.49 -2.56 0.61
N PHE A 157 2.03 -2.77 1.81
CA PHE A 157 1.35 -2.58 3.09
C PHE A 157 1.82 -1.30 3.76
N PHE A 158 0.88 -0.38 3.96
CA PHE A 158 1.07 0.83 4.76
C PHE A 158 0.29 0.66 6.04
N TYR A 159 0.97 0.42 7.16
CA TYR A 159 0.27 0.09 8.40
C TYR A 159 0.88 0.63 9.67
N GLN A 160 0.01 0.94 10.64
CA GLN A 160 0.40 1.45 11.97
C GLN A 160 1.25 2.73 11.91
N ASN A 161 1.08 3.52 10.86
CA ASN A 161 1.80 4.77 10.73
C ASN A 161 1.02 5.95 11.30
N SER A 162 1.74 6.95 11.79
CA SER A 162 1.21 8.22 12.28
C SER A 162 1.88 9.38 11.56
N ALA A 163 1.12 10.39 11.17
CA ALA A 163 1.71 11.62 10.65
C ALA A 163 0.82 12.83 10.93
N TYR A 164 1.39 14.02 10.72
CA TYR A 164 0.67 15.26 10.97
C TYR A 164 -0.53 15.46 10.03
N VAL A 165 -0.36 15.27 8.71
CA VAL A 165 -1.40 15.52 7.69
C VAL A 165 -2.09 14.23 7.24
N ALA A 166 -1.32 13.25 6.75
CA ALA A 166 -1.86 12.00 6.19
C ALA A 166 -1.14 10.79 6.75
N GLY A 167 -1.86 9.86 7.38
CA GLY A 167 -1.25 8.73 8.09
C GLY A 167 -0.36 7.85 7.20
N ALA A 168 -0.64 7.74 5.89
CA ALA A 168 0.17 6.96 4.96
C ALA A 168 0.86 7.82 3.88
N LEU A 169 0.10 8.43 2.95
CA LEU A 169 0.66 9.12 1.80
C LEU A 169 0.27 10.60 1.76
N GLY A 170 1.24 11.48 1.52
CA GLY A 170 1.04 12.89 1.21
C GLY A 170 1.60 13.18 -0.18
N ILE A 171 0.78 13.71 -1.09
CA ILE A 171 1.10 13.82 -2.52
C ILE A 171 0.81 15.25 -2.97
N LEU A 172 1.82 16.01 -3.36
CA LEU A 172 1.70 17.42 -3.72
C LEU A 172 2.32 17.66 -5.10
N ASN A 173 1.58 18.30 -6.02
CA ASN A 173 2.05 18.68 -7.36
C ASN A 173 2.73 17.50 -8.11
N SER A 174 2.15 16.32 -8.02
CA SER A 174 2.81 15.06 -8.43
C SER A 174 1.91 14.20 -9.32
N THR A 175 2.51 13.22 -10.01
CA THR A 175 1.76 12.18 -10.74
C THR A 175 2.01 10.83 -10.10
N VAL A 176 0.96 10.20 -9.54
CA VAL A 176 1.14 8.98 -8.74
C VAL A 176 0.11 7.90 -9.08
N GLN A 177 0.58 6.67 -9.28
CA GLN A 177 -0.26 5.48 -9.39
C GLN A 177 -0.20 4.69 -8.09
N ILE A 178 -1.37 4.44 -7.50
CA ILE A 178 -1.54 3.71 -6.24
C ILE A 178 -2.49 2.55 -6.56
N ILE A 179 -1.92 1.37 -6.79
CA ILE A 179 -2.69 0.23 -7.30
C ILE A 179 -2.40 -1.03 -6.48
N ASN A 180 -3.42 -1.80 -6.11
CA ASN A 180 -3.24 -3.08 -5.41
C ASN A 180 -2.51 -2.96 -4.05
N ASN A 181 -2.77 -1.91 -3.27
CA ASN A 181 -2.16 -1.72 -1.94
C ASN A 181 -3.16 -1.92 -0.80
N VAL A 182 -2.62 -2.15 0.39
CA VAL A 182 -3.35 -2.17 1.66
C VAL A 182 -2.89 -0.99 2.52
N PHE A 183 -3.84 -0.11 2.87
CA PHE A 183 -3.66 0.97 3.83
C PHE A 183 -4.48 0.64 5.07
N ARG A 184 -3.82 0.26 6.18
CA ARG A 184 -4.52 -0.13 7.40
C ARG A 184 -4.00 0.52 8.66
N ASP A 185 -4.90 0.86 9.58
CA ASP A 185 -4.51 1.37 10.91
C ASP A 185 -3.57 2.59 10.86
N ASN A 186 -3.65 3.41 9.81
CA ASN A 186 -2.89 4.65 9.71
C ASN A 186 -3.65 5.79 10.39
N HIS A 187 -2.90 6.68 11.02
CA HIS A 187 -3.42 7.75 11.86
C HIS A 187 -2.90 9.11 11.41
N ALA A 188 -3.79 10.05 11.11
CA ALA A 188 -3.40 11.45 11.05
C ALA A 188 -3.81 12.19 12.32
N VAL A 189 -2.82 12.84 12.92
CA VAL A 189 -2.98 13.60 14.15
C VAL A 189 -3.92 14.79 13.94
N TYR A 190 -3.87 15.46 12.78
CA TYR A 190 -4.65 16.67 12.54
C TYR A 190 -5.63 16.60 11.36
N TYR A 191 -5.34 15.88 10.28
CA TYR A 191 -6.12 16.04 9.04
C TYR A 191 -6.79 14.76 8.54
N ILE A 192 -6.07 13.86 7.84
CA ILE A 192 -6.64 12.88 6.90
C ILE A 192 -6.08 11.47 7.13
N GLY A 193 -6.92 10.44 7.22
CA GLY A 193 -6.44 9.16 7.75
C GLY A 193 -5.40 8.43 6.91
N ALA A 194 -5.66 8.15 5.63
CA ALA A 194 -4.72 7.41 4.80
C ALA A 194 -3.94 8.30 3.82
N ILE A 195 -4.63 8.97 2.90
CA ILE A 195 -3.98 9.65 1.77
C ILE A 195 -4.47 11.10 1.67
N TYR A 196 -3.52 12.03 1.57
CA TYR A 196 -3.76 13.39 1.12
C TYR A 196 -3.11 13.59 -0.26
N ALA A 197 -3.87 14.10 -1.21
CA ALA A 197 -3.36 14.49 -2.52
C ALA A 197 -3.84 15.89 -2.89
N GLU A 198 -2.92 16.76 -3.27
CA GLU A 198 -3.18 18.15 -3.65
C GLU A 198 -2.52 18.47 -5.00
N HIS A 199 -3.26 19.15 -5.89
CA HIS A 199 -2.75 19.62 -7.20
C HIS A 199 -2.05 18.52 -8.02
N SER A 200 -2.56 17.29 -7.95
CA SER A 200 -1.88 16.09 -8.48
C SER A 200 -2.74 15.32 -9.49
N ASP A 201 -2.08 14.53 -10.36
CA ASP A 201 -2.72 13.51 -11.20
C ASP A 201 -2.55 12.14 -10.53
N ILE A 202 -3.64 11.56 -10.04
CA ILE A 202 -3.57 10.33 -9.25
C ILE A 202 -4.50 9.24 -9.78
N LYS A 203 -4.02 8.00 -9.72
CA LYS A 203 -4.85 6.79 -9.85
C LYS A 203 -4.85 6.04 -8.53
N ILE A 204 -6.03 5.75 -8.01
CA ILE A 204 -6.25 4.95 -6.81
C ILE A 204 -7.14 3.78 -7.23
N ILE A 205 -6.54 2.65 -7.58
CA ILE A 205 -7.24 1.53 -8.19
C ILE A 205 -7.02 0.27 -7.37
N ASN A 206 -8.08 -0.49 -7.08
CA ASN A 206 -7.93 -1.80 -6.42
C ASN A 206 -7.13 -1.72 -5.11
N ASN A 207 -7.38 -0.73 -4.26
CA ASN A 207 -6.75 -0.64 -2.93
C ASN A 207 -7.75 -0.99 -1.82
N THR A 208 -7.24 -1.40 -0.67
CA THR A 208 -8.05 -1.59 0.54
C THR A 208 -7.66 -0.59 1.61
N PHE A 209 -8.59 0.29 1.99
CA PHE A 209 -8.46 1.24 3.07
C PHE A 209 -9.24 0.72 4.28
N TYR A 210 -8.53 0.30 5.32
CA TYR A 210 -9.12 -0.32 6.49
C TYR A 210 -8.73 0.38 7.80
N ASN A 211 -9.71 0.78 8.60
CA ASN A 211 -9.48 1.31 9.94
C ASN A 211 -8.47 2.48 10.02
N ASN A 212 -8.40 3.30 8.97
CA ASN A 212 -7.58 4.52 8.99
C ASN A 212 -8.35 5.65 9.69
N TYR A 213 -7.63 6.48 10.45
CA TYR A 213 -8.21 7.55 11.25
C TYR A 213 -7.70 8.93 10.84
N GLY A 214 -8.61 9.82 10.46
CA GLY A 214 -8.33 11.24 10.27
C GLY A 214 -9.01 12.09 11.33
N TYR A 215 -8.26 12.97 12.00
CA TYR A 215 -8.83 13.78 13.08
C TYR A 215 -9.90 14.78 12.60
N ASN A 216 -9.61 15.64 11.61
CA ASN A 216 -10.52 16.74 11.23
C ASN A 216 -11.28 16.56 9.91
N ARG A 217 -10.76 15.83 8.92
CA ARG A 217 -11.34 15.83 7.57
C ARG A 217 -11.92 14.47 7.25
N CYS A 218 -11.09 13.57 6.74
CA CYS A 218 -11.50 12.31 6.12
C CYS A 218 -10.74 11.13 6.74
N GLY A 219 -11.40 9.98 6.93
CA GLY A 219 -10.77 8.76 7.44
C GLY A 219 -9.96 8.02 6.38
N GLY A 220 -10.41 8.01 5.12
CA GLY A 220 -9.68 7.39 4.01
C GLY A 220 -8.82 8.39 3.25
N VAL A 221 -9.37 8.93 2.16
CA VAL A 221 -8.62 9.69 1.15
C VAL A 221 -9.17 11.10 0.99
N LEU A 222 -8.33 12.13 1.05
CA LEU A 222 -8.68 13.50 0.65
C LEU A 222 -7.95 13.87 -0.64
N ILE A 223 -8.72 14.37 -1.60
CA ILE A 223 -8.24 14.90 -2.88
C ILE A 223 -8.62 16.38 -2.94
N ASP A 224 -7.63 17.26 -3.11
CA ASP A 224 -7.79 18.71 -3.11
C ASP A 224 -7.23 19.33 -4.40
N ASN A 225 -8.07 20.10 -5.11
CA ASN A 225 -7.77 20.77 -6.39
C ASN A 225 -6.92 19.91 -7.35
N PRO A 226 -7.36 18.68 -7.69
CA PRO A 226 -6.56 17.76 -8.48
C PRO A 226 -6.42 18.22 -9.92
N VAL A 227 -5.33 17.79 -10.57
CA VAL A 227 -5.21 17.84 -12.04
C VAL A 227 -6.14 16.80 -12.65
N LYS A 228 -6.08 15.57 -12.13
CA LYS A 228 -6.96 14.46 -12.51
C LYS A 228 -6.98 13.40 -11.42
N THR A 229 -8.12 12.73 -11.26
CA THR A 229 -8.25 11.59 -10.35
C THR A 229 -9.03 10.48 -11.03
N ASN A 230 -8.47 9.28 -11.02
CA ASN A 230 -9.24 8.05 -11.21
C ASN A 230 -9.22 7.24 -9.91
N ILE A 231 -10.39 7.04 -9.31
CA ILE A 231 -10.57 6.26 -8.09
C ILE A 231 -11.61 5.16 -8.34
N GLN A 232 -11.15 3.91 -8.46
CA GLN A 232 -12.06 2.80 -8.75
C GLN A 232 -11.67 1.47 -8.11
N ASN A 233 -12.66 0.59 -7.96
CA ASN A 233 -12.48 -0.77 -7.43
C ASN A 233 -11.83 -0.83 -6.05
N ASN A 234 -11.88 0.24 -5.25
CA ASN A 234 -11.29 0.23 -3.91
C ASN A 234 -12.30 -0.27 -2.88
N ILE A 235 -11.81 -0.75 -1.74
CA ILE A 235 -12.63 -1.02 -0.55
C ILE A 235 -12.33 0.04 0.51
N PHE A 236 -13.37 0.71 1.01
CA PHE A 236 -13.29 1.59 2.17
C PHE A 236 -14.11 1.00 3.31
N PHE A 237 -13.44 0.50 4.35
CA PHE A 237 -14.10 -0.18 5.46
C PHE A 237 -13.53 0.24 6.82
N LYS A 238 -14.41 0.56 7.76
CA LYS A 238 -14.08 0.98 9.14
C LYS A 238 -13.13 2.17 9.30
N ASN A 239 -12.73 2.84 8.22
CA ASN A 239 -12.07 4.13 8.32
C ASN A 239 -12.99 5.12 9.05
N TYR A 240 -12.43 6.06 9.79
CA TYR A 240 -13.25 6.97 10.59
C TYR A 240 -12.62 8.36 10.73
N SER A 241 -13.48 9.38 10.84
CA SER A 241 -13.09 10.74 11.20
C SER A 241 -14.11 11.37 12.13
N ARG A 242 -13.75 12.47 12.82
CA ARG A 242 -14.69 13.20 13.69
C ARG A 242 -15.90 13.75 12.95
N ASN A 243 -15.74 14.02 11.66
CA ASN A 243 -16.79 14.55 10.79
C ASN A 243 -17.54 13.44 10.03
N ASN A 244 -17.30 12.16 10.35
CA ASN A 244 -17.91 10.99 9.70
C ASN A 244 -17.68 10.92 8.17
N LEU A 245 -16.62 11.55 7.67
CA LEU A 245 -16.20 11.43 6.27
C LEU A 245 -15.24 10.25 6.16
N ASN A 246 -15.80 9.04 6.19
CA ASN A 246 -15.02 7.83 6.40
C ASN A 246 -14.36 7.30 5.12
N HIS A 247 -14.88 7.63 3.94
CA HIS A 247 -14.44 7.04 2.67
C HIS A 247 -13.41 7.92 1.97
N PHE A 248 -13.75 8.52 0.83
CA PHE A 248 -12.95 9.57 0.21
C PHE A 248 -13.72 10.90 0.19
N THR A 249 -12.99 12.00 0.17
CA THR A 249 -13.51 13.36 0.01
C THR A 249 -12.81 14.01 -1.17
N TYR A 250 -13.60 14.59 -2.07
CA TYR A 250 -13.12 15.28 -3.27
C TYR A 250 -13.45 16.77 -3.20
N VAL A 251 -12.43 17.61 -3.18
CA VAL A 251 -12.52 19.07 -3.05
C VAL A 251 -12.00 19.69 -4.34
N SER A 252 -12.90 19.94 -5.28
CA SER A 252 -12.59 20.66 -6.52
C SER A 252 -13.83 21.38 -7.02
N GLN A 253 -13.62 22.51 -7.69
CA GLN A 253 -14.68 23.19 -8.43
C GLN A 253 -14.93 22.57 -9.81
N ASP A 254 -13.97 21.78 -10.31
CA ASP A 254 -14.09 21.04 -11.56
C ASP A 254 -14.28 19.54 -11.26
N SER A 255 -15.49 19.04 -11.52
CA SER A 255 -15.82 17.63 -11.36
C SER A 255 -15.44 16.78 -12.57
N SER A 256 -15.11 17.39 -13.73
CA SER A 256 -14.74 16.65 -14.94
C SER A 256 -13.38 15.94 -14.83
N THR A 257 -12.57 16.34 -13.86
CA THR A 257 -11.29 15.74 -13.55
C THR A 257 -11.40 14.49 -12.67
N LEU A 258 -12.60 14.15 -12.16
CA LEU A 258 -12.85 12.95 -11.38
C LEU A 258 -13.49 11.83 -12.22
N THR A 259 -12.88 10.64 -12.16
CA THR A 259 -13.53 9.37 -12.48
C THR A 259 -13.64 8.57 -11.20
N GLU A 260 -14.86 8.39 -10.70
CA GLU A 260 -15.16 7.58 -9.50
C GLU A 260 -16.10 6.45 -9.90
N GLN A 261 -15.66 5.19 -9.78
CA GLN A 261 -16.46 4.05 -10.20
C GLN A 261 -16.19 2.79 -9.38
N TYR A 262 -17.21 1.98 -9.15
CA TYR A 262 -17.06 0.62 -8.61
C TYR A 262 -16.29 0.54 -7.29
N ASN A 263 -16.31 1.57 -6.45
CA ASN A 263 -15.74 1.50 -5.10
C ASN A 263 -16.75 0.84 -4.14
N PHE A 264 -16.27 0.04 -3.21
CA PHE A 264 -17.06 -0.48 -2.09
C PHE A 264 -17.00 0.51 -0.93
N PHE A 265 -18.13 1.18 -0.70
CA PHE A 265 -18.34 2.06 0.44
C PHE A 265 -19.23 1.34 1.46
N ALA A 266 -18.66 0.94 2.60
CA ALA A 266 -19.46 0.30 3.64
C ALA A 266 -20.39 1.32 4.32
N PHE A 267 -21.70 1.17 4.09
CA PHE A 267 -22.75 1.92 4.79
C PHE A 267 -23.52 1.01 5.75
N GLY A 268 -23.78 1.49 6.97
CA GLY A 268 -24.52 0.73 7.97
C GLY A 268 -23.86 -0.61 8.29
N ASN A 269 -24.55 -1.71 8.01
CA ASN A 269 -24.11 -3.08 8.30
C ASN A 269 -23.41 -3.77 7.12
N MET A 270 -23.08 -3.05 6.04
CA MET A 270 -22.31 -3.62 4.92
C MET A 270 -20.92 -4.05 5.39
N ASP A 271 -20.50 -5.23 4.96
CA ASP A 271 -19.22 -5.83 5.32
C ASP A 271 -18.56 -6.41 4.06
N PRO A 272 -17.29 -6.06 3.75
CA PRO A 272 -16.56 -6.68 2.65
C PRO A 272 -16.22 -8.16 2.90
N LEU A 273 -16.47 -8.70 4.09
CA LEU A 273 -16.21 -10.09 4.47
C LEU A 273 -14.76 -10.51 4.17
N PHE A 274 -13.81 -9.98 4.94
CA PHE A 274 -12.43 -10.42 4.87
C PHE A 274 -12.25 -11.80 5.50
N PHE A 275 -11.44 -12.65 4.87
CA PHE A 275 -11.05 -13.96 5.39
C PHE A 275 -10.12 -13.81 6.61
N ASP A 276 -9.24 -12.82 6.57
CA ASP A 276 -8.31 -12.47 7.64
C ASP A 276 -8.31 -10.94 7.88
N GLN A 277 -7.87 -10.51 9.06
CA GLN A 277 -7.86 -9.08 9.44
C GLN A 277 -6.50 -8.40 9.28
N ASP A 278 -5.48 -9.14 8.83
CA ASP A 278 -4.12 -8.64 8.73
C ASP A 278 -3.76 -8.22 7.31
N TYR A 279 -3.94 -9.15 6.38
CA TYR A 279 -3.77 -9.03 4.94
C TYR A 279 -5.03 -8.54 4.24
N LEU A 280 -6.21 -8.70 4.86
CA LEU A 280 -7.50 -8.25 4.33
C LEU A 280 -7.86 -8.91 3.00
N THR A 281 -7.54 -10.18 2.84
CA THR A 281 -7.98 -10.97 1.69
C THR A 281 -9.49 -11.21 1.76
N LEU A 282 -10.17 -11.26 0.61
CA LEU A 282 -11.63 -11.46 0.57
C LEU A 282 -12.00 -12.91 0.83
N TYR A 283 -13.01 -13.14 1.67
CA TYR A 283 -13.71 -14.42 1.75
C TYR A 283 -14.41 -14.72 0.42
N TYR A 284 -14.51 -16.00 0.05
CA TYR A 284 -15.03 -16.39 -1.27
C TYR A 284 -16.52 -16.02 -1.51
N LEU A 285 -17.30 -15.75 -0.46
CA LEU A 285 -18.67 -15.22 -0.55
C LEU A 285 -18.77 -13.72 -0.28
N SER A 286 -17.65 -13.01 -0.31
CA SER A 286 -17.63 -11.57 -0.14
C SER A 286 -18.51 -10.88 -1.18
N PRO A 287 -19.28 -9.83 -0.81
CA PRO A 287 -19.99 -9.00 -1.78
C PRO A 287 -19.05 -8.18 -2.67
N CYS A 288 -17.76 -8.12 -2.35
CA CYS A 288 -16.72 -7.47 -3.13
C CYS A 288 -16.11 -8.38 -4.20
N LYS A 289 -16.40 -9.69 -4.18
CA LYS A 289 -15.96 -10.63 -5.22
C LYS A 289 -16.73 -10.40 -6.52
N ASP A 290 -16.01 -10.35 -7.64
CA ASP A 290 -16.54 -10.10 -9.00
C ASP A 290 -17.43 -8.84 -9.11
N ALA A 291 -17.23 -7.86 -8.23
CA ALA A 291 -18.11 -6.71 -8.05
C ALA A 291 -17.55 -5.39 -8.65
N GLY A 292 -16.28 -5.38 -9.05
CA GLY A 292 -15.55 -4.23 -9.58
C GLY A 292 -15.88 -3.92 -11.05
N ASN A 293 -14.96 -3.29 -11.76
CA ASN A 293 -15.16 -2.88 -13.14
C ASN A 293 -15.43 -4.09 -14.06
N PRO A 294 -16.54 -4.13 -14.84
CA PRO A 294 -16.88 -5.25 -15.71
C PRO A 294 -16.13 -5.28 -17.05
N ASP A 295 -15.36 -4.24 -17.38
CA ASP A 295 -14.56 -4.23 -18.60
C ASP A 295 -13.43 -5.29 -18.49
N PRO A 296 -13.32 -6.22 -19.47
CA PRO A 296 -12.32 -7.29 -19.45
C PRO A 296 -10.87 -6.84 -19.24
N VAL A 297 -10.51 -5.58 -19.56
CA VAL A 297 -9.16 -5.05 -19.29
C VAL A 297 -8.83 -4.99 -17.79
N PHE A 298 -9.86 -4.99 -16.93
CA PHE A 298 -9.71 -4.97 -15.48
C PHE A 298 -9.96 -6.33 -14.83
N ASN A 299 -10.20 -7.39 -15.59
CA ASN A 299 -10.46 -8.72 -15.02
C ASN A 299 -9.33 -9.18 -14.10
N ASP A 300 -9.70 -10.00 -13.13
CA ASP A 300 -8.77 -10.64 -12.22
C ASP A 300 -7.81 -11.58 -12.98
N PHE A 301 -6.72 -11.98 -12.31
CA PHE A 301 -5.73 -12.89 -12.88
C PHE A 301 -6.30 -14.21 -13.42
N ASN A 302 -7.39 -14.71 -12.82
CA ASN A 302 -8.09 -15.93 -13.24
C ASN A 302 -9.09 -15.69 -14.41
N GLY A 303 -9.23 -14.46 -14.88
CA GLY A 303 -10.14 -14.05 -15.95
C GLY A 303 -11.57 -13.71 -15.50
N SER A 304 -11.89 -13.82 -14.21
CA SER A 304 -13.18 -13.39 -13.66
C SER A 304 -13.27 -11.86 -13.60
N ARG A 305 -14.46 -11.33 -13.28
CA ARG A 305 -14.65 -9.88 -13.24
C ARG A 305 -13.82 -9.33 -12.07
N ASN A 306 -13.30 -8.12 -12.21
CA ASN A 306 -12.47 -7.52 -11.18
C ASN A 306 -13.09 -7.62 -9.77
N ASP A 307 -12.35 -8.16 -8.82
CA ASP A 307 -12.65 -8.05 -7.39
C ASP A 307 -12.38 -6.62 -6.89
N GLN A 308 -13.25 -6.07 -6.04
CA GLN A 308 -12.90 -4.82 -5.36
C GLN A 308 -11.80 -5.08 -4.32
N GLY A 309 -10.89 -4.12 -4.13
CA GLY A 309 -9.85 -4.16 -3.12
C GLY A 309 -8.48 -4.62 -3.61
N ALA A 310 -7.58 -4.81 -2.64
CA ALA A 310 -6.13 -4.90 -2.83
C ALA A 310 -5.68 -6.03 -3.75
N TYR A 311 -6.46 -7.10 -3.81
CA TYR A 311 -6.09 -8.34 -4.51
C TYR A 311 -6.85 -8.58 -5.82
N GLY A 312 -7.67 -7.62 -6.26
CA GLY A 312 -8.38 -7.72 -7.54
C GLY A 312 -7.61 -7.14 -8.73
N GLY A 313 -8.09 -7.43 -9.93
CA GLY A 313 -7.65 -6.84 -11.18
C GLY A 313 -6.35 -7.43 -11.75
N PRO A 314 -5.78 -6.80 -12.80
CA PRO A 314 -4.66 -7.35 -13.58
C PRO A 314 -3.34 -7.54 -12.81
N GLY A 315 -3.18 -6.90 -11.65
CA GLY A 315 -2.06 -7.08 -10.70
C GLY A 315 -2.48 -7.72 -9.38
N GLY A 316 -3.68 -8.28 -9.31
CA GLY A 316 -4.21 -8.90 -8.10
C GLY A 316 -3.55 -10.25 -7.72
N ASN A 317 -4.13 -10.93 -6.74
CA ASN A 317 -3.71 -12.25 -6.24
C ASN A 317 -2.21 -12.35 -5.86
N TRP A 318 -1.67 -11.26 -5.34
CA TRP A 318 -0.30 -11.15 -4.86
C TRP A 318 -0.16 -11.55 -3.39
#